data_AF-A0A397TKY5-F1
#
_entry.id   AF-A0A397TKY5-F1
#
_cell.length_a   1.000
_cell.length_b   1.000
_cell.length_c   1.000
_cell.angle_alpha   90.00
_cell.angle_beta   90.00
_cell.angle_gamma   90.00
#
_symmetry.space_group_name_H-M   'P 1'
#
loop_
_entity.id
_entity.type
_entity.pdbx_description
1 polymer ?
#
loop_
_entity_poly.entity_id
_entity_poly.type
_entity_poly.pdbx_seq_one_letter_code
_entity_poly.pdbx_strand_id
1 'polypeptide(L)'
;MPILVFEWNEGGFNDVPDAPGLRNGVAGQTKAAIVANLMANGATNYNDIIFAFSSGHAIGEWCRQISMNIQWALNQPGVPNICNSITRINPIIRYEDDDDDDDETGIPSPEFDIENYPAFGYC
;
A
#
# COMPACT_ATOMS: atom_id res chain seq x y z
N MET A 1 -5.42 -5.21 12.03
CA MET A 1 -4.52 -4.20 11.42
C MET A 1 -4.41 -4.53 9.95
N PRO A 2 -4.87 -3.65 9.04
CA PRO A 2 -4.65 -3.86 7.62
C PRO A 2 -3.20 -3.58 7.24
N ILE A 3 -2.77 -4.18 6.13
CA ILE A 3 -1.40 -4.16 5.65
C ILE A 3 -1.40 -3.74 4.18
N LEU A 4 -0.42 -2.91 3.79
CA LEU A 4 -0.04 -2.70 2.41
C LEU A 4 1.28 -3.43 2.12
N VAL A 5 1.32 -4.16 1.01
CA VAL A 5 2.51 -4.84 0.50
C VAL A 5 2.85 -4.24 -0.85
N PHE A 6 4.06 -3.67 -0.96
CA PHE A 6 4.52 -2.99 -2.16
C PHE A 6 5.44 -3.89 -2.99
N GLU A 7 5.05 -4.13 -4.24
CA GLU A 7 5.96 -4.69 -5.23
C GLU A 7 6.64 -3.54 -5.98
N TRP A 8 7.77 -3.08 -5.45
CA TRP A 8 8.53 -1.98 -6.04
C TRP A 8 9.05 -2.31 -7.43
N ASN A 9 9.05 -1.30 -8.30
CA ASN A 9 9.69 -1.36 -9.60
C ASN A 9 10.87 -0.40 -9.62
N GLU A 10 12.08 -0.95 -9.54
CA GLU A 10 13.32 -0.17 -9.58
C GLU A 10 13.45 0.65 -10.87
N GLY A 11 12.86 0.19 -11.99
CA GLY A 11 12.83 0.96 -13.24
C GLY A 11 12.10 2.31 -13.09
N GLY A 12 11.17 2.45 -12.15
CA GLY A 12 10.46 3.69 -11.88
C GLY A 12 11.28 4.73 -11.09
N PHE A 13 12.43 4.35 -10.54
CA PHE A 13 13.40 5.21 -9.87
C PHE A 13 14.73 5.32 -10.63
N ASN A 14 14.86 4.63 -11.76
CA ASN A 14 16.08 4.57 -12.56
C ASN A 14 15.77 4.85 -14.04
N ASP A 15 14.74 5.66 -14.31
CA ASP A 15 14.32 6.02 -15.65
C ASP A 15 15.32 6.95 -16.37
N VAL A 16 16.12 7.70 -15.60
CA VAL A 16 17.22 8.53 -16.08
C VAL A 16 18.56 7.85 -15.75
N PRO A 17 19.36 7.41 -16.75
CA PRO A 17 20.60 6.67 -16.52
C PRO A 17 21.65 7.39 -15.65
N ASP A 18 21.76 8.72 -15.79
CA ASP A 18 22.75 9.53 -15.09
C ASP A 18 22.36 9.88 -13.65
N ALA A 19 21.16 9.47 -13.21
CA ALA A 19 20.61 9.80 -11.90
C ALA A 19 19.95 8.57 -11.24
N PRO A 20 20.71 7.51 -10.95
CA PRO A 20 20.16 6.28 -10.40
C PRO A 20 19.52 6.49 -9.02
N GLY A 21 18.40 5.82 -8.77
CA GLY A 21 17.60 5.90 -7.55
C GLY A 21 16.73 7.15 -7.43
N LEU A 22 16.73 8.01 -8.44
CA LEU A 22 15.92 9.21 -8.55
C LEU A 22 14.92 9.07 -9.69
N ARG A 23 13.62 9.07 -9.36
CA ARG A 23 12.59 9.16 -10.38
C ARG A 23 12.73 10.48 -11.15
N ASN A 24 12.66 10.40 -12.48
CA ASN A 24 12.87 11.52 -13.40
C ASN A 24 14.23 12.24 -13.21
N GLY A 25 15.20 11.60 -12.53
CA GLY A 25 16.46 12.24 -12.15
C GLY A 25 16.32 13.39 -11.15
N VAL A 26 15.16 13.55 -10.51
CA VAL A 26 14.89 14.68 -9.61
C VAL A 26 15.31 14.34 -8.18
N ALA A 27 16.18 15.16 -7.60
CA ALA A 27 16.59 15.01 -6.21
C ALA A 27 15.38 15.01 -5.26
N GLY A 28 15.34 14.00 -4.37
CA GLY A 28 14.25 13.81 -3.42
C GLY A 28 13.08 12.95 -3.91
N GLN A 29 12.98 12.64 -5.21
CA GLN A 29 11.99 11.69 -5.72
C GLN A 29 12.50 10.24 -5.61
N THR A 30 12.68 9.79 -4.37
CA THR A 30 13.30 8.50 -4.05
C THR A 30 12.30 7.54 -3.41
N LYS A 31 12.59 6.24 -3.46
CA LYS A 31 11.86 5.24 -2.66
C LYS A 31 11.83 5.61 -1.17
N ALA A 32 12.95 6.07 -0.64
CA ALA A 32 13.07 6.51 0.76
C ALA A 32 12.11 7.66 1.11
N ALA A 33 11.84 8.59 0.18
CA ALA A 33 10.87 9.66 0.41
C ALA A 33 9.43 9.14 0.54
N ILE A 34 9.07 8.10 -0.22
CA ILE A 34 7.75 7.45 -0.11
C ILE A 34 7.63 6.69 1.21
N VAL A 35 8.67 5.93 1.58
CA VAL A 35 8.74 5.24 2.88
C VAL A 35 8.61 6.23 4.04
N ALA A 36 9.34 7.36 3.98
CA ALA A 36 9.24 8.42 4.97
C ALA A 36 7.82 9.01 5.04
N ASN A 37 7.17 9.22 3.89
CA ASN A 37 5.80 9.70 3.83
C ASN A 37 4.81 8.69 4.46
N LEU A 38 4.94 7.40 4.19
CA LEU A 38 4.15 6.34 4.82
C LEU A 38 4.29 6.37 6.35
N MET A 39 5.52 6.38 6.85
CA MET A 39 5.78 6.39 8.30
C MET A 39 5.30 7.68 8.97
N ALA A 40 5.45 8.84 8.31
CA ALA A 40 4.92 10.11 8.80
C ALA A 40 3.40 10.12 8.93
N ASN A 41 2.70 9.27 8.17
CA ASN A 41 1.25 9.07 8.23
C ASN A 41 0.84 7.87 9.10
N GLY A 42 1.73 7.42 9.99
CA GLY A 42 1.41 6.42 11.02
C GLY A 42 1.49 4.97 10.57
N ALA A 43 2.10 4.70 9.41
CA ALA A 43 2.41 3.33 9.01
C ALA A 43 3.59 2.77 9.82
N THR A 44 3.47 1.53 10.27
CA THR A 44 4.59 0.75 10.81
C THR A 44 5.31 0.07 9.66
N ASN A 45 6.58 0.42 9.45
CA ASN A 45 7.44 -0.17 8.42
C ASN A 45 8.18 -1.40 8.96
N TYR A 46 8.14 -2.51 8.23
CA TYR A 46 8.89 -3.72 8.59
C TYR A 46 10.17 -3.93 7.76
N ASN A 47 10.16 -3.57 6.48
CA ASN A 47 11.26 -3.89 5.54
C ASN A 47 11.19 -3.08 4.23
N ASP A 48 10.60 -1.89 4.27
CA ASP A 48 10.27 -1.05 3.12
C ASP A 48 9.33 -1.69 2.09
N ILE A 49 8.80 -2.89 2.34
CA ILE A 49 7.87 -3.63 1.47
C ILE A 49 6.51 -3.73 2.16
N ILE A 50 6.52 -4.04 3.45
CA ILE A 50 5.33 -4.29 4.26
C ILE A 50 5.09 -3.11 5.21
N PHE A 51 3.90 -2.54 5.12
CA PHE A 51 3.47 -1.41 5.93
C PHE A 51 2.14 -1.73 6.62
N ALA A 52 2.13 -1.81 7.95
CA ALA A 52 0.91 -2.02 8.72
C ALA A 52 0.31 -0.68 9.15
N PHE A 53 -1.02 -0.59 9.09
CA PHE A 53 -1.78 0.55 9.53
C PHE A 53 -2.68 0.19 10.71
N SER A 54 -3.04 1.18 11.52
CA SER A 54 -3.95 0.99 12.65
C SER A 54 -5.36 0.60 12.19
N SER A 55 -5.80 1.07 11.02
CA SER A 55 -7.14 0.84 10.48
C SER A 55 -7.18 1.04 8.96
N GLY A 56 -8.25 0.57 8.31
CA GLY A 56 -8.46 0.81 6.88
C GLY A 56 -8.70 2.29 6.57
N HIS A 57 -9.26 3.03 7.53
CA HIS A 57 -9.40 4.48 7.44
C HIS A 57 -8.04 5.19 7.34
N ALA A 58 -7.03 4.75 8.11
CA ALA A 58 -5.68 5.32 8.05
C ALA A 58 -5.01 5.09 6.68
N ILE A 59 -5.28 3.94 6.03
CA ILE A 59 -4.86 3.71 4.64
C ILE A 59 -5.53 4.72 3.72
N GLY A 60 -6.86 4.86 3.78
CA GLY A 60 -7.60 5.80 2.94
C GLY A 60 -7.16 7.25 3.13
N GLU A 61 -6.86 7.68 4.35
CA GLU A 61 -6.31 9.01 4.61
C GLU A 61 -4.92 9.18 3.97
N TRP A 62 -4.04 8.19 4.11
CA TRP A 62 -2.75 8.22 3.42
C TRP A 62 -2.91 8.29 1.89
N CYS A 63 -3.84 7.54 1.30
CA CYS A 63 -4.15 7.58 -0.14
C CYS A 63 -4.54 8.98 -0.61
N ARG A 64 -5.34 9.71 0.18
CA ARG A 64 -5.68 11.11 -0.11
C ARG A 64 -4.47 12.04 -0.06
N GLN A 65 -3.54 11.78 0.86
CA GLN A 65 -2.32 12.57 1.04
C GLN A 65 -1.28 12.36 -0.08
N ILE A 66 -1.33 11.24 -0.81
CA ILE A 66 -0.44 10.98 -1.96
C ILE A 66 -0.52 12.12 -2.97
N SER A 67 -1.74 12.50 -3.36
CA SER A 67 -1.99 13.56 -4.34
C SER A 67 -1.53 14.94 -3.89
N MET A 68 -1.28 15.14 -2.59
CA MET A 68 -0.83 16.41 -2.02
C MET A 68 0.68 16.46 -1.78
N ASN A 69 1.25 15.38 -1.25
CA ASN A 69 2.62 15.39 -0.71
C ASN A 69 3.63 14.72 -1.64
N ILE A 70 3.19 13.73 -2.42
CA ILE A 70 4.07 12.92 -3.28
C ILE A 70 3.41 12.62 -4.63
N GLN A 71 2.72 13.62 -5.21
CA GLN A 71 2.03 13.49 -6.50
C GLN A 71 2.96 12.98 -7.62
N TRP A 72 4.25 13.30 -7.53
CA TRP A 72 5.28 12.81 -8.44
C TRP A 72 5.40 11.28 -8.49
N ALA A 73 4.94 10.57 -7.46
CA ALA A 73 5.01 9.11 -7.37
C ALA A 73 3.87 8.41 -8.12
N LEU A 74 2.83 9.15 -8.53
CA LEU A 74 1.75 8.61 -9.36
C LEU A 74 2.25 8.18 -10.75
N ASN A 75 1.42 7.39 -11.44
CA ASN A 75 1.66 7.01 -12.83
C ASN A 75 1.89 8.26 -13.70
N GLN A 76 2.89 8.18 -14.57
CA GLN A 76 3.25 9.26 -15.49
C GLN A 76 3.40 8.69 -16.91
N PRO A 77 2.86 9.36 -17.94
CA PRO A 77 3.03 8.93 -19.32
C PRO A 77 4.51 8.84 -19.72
N GLY A 78 4.92 7.69 -20.25
CA GLY A 78 6.29 7.48 -20.74
C GLY A 78 7.35 7.23 -19.65
N VAL A 79 6.98 7.26 -18.37
CA VAL A 79 7.87 6.95 -17.24
C VAL A 79 7.39 5.64 -16.59
N PRO A 80 8.27 4.65 -16.35
CA PRO A 80 7.89 3.44 -15.64
C PRO A 80 7.24 3.75 -14.28
N ASN A 81 6.26 2.94 -13.87
CA ASN A 81 5.67 3.06 -12.54
C ASN A 81 6.71 2.75 -11.46
N ILE A 82 6.57 3.35 -10.28
CA ILE A 82 7.42 3.05 -9.10
C ILE A 82 7.08 1.72 -8.42
N CYS A 83 5.90 1.15 -8.72
CA CYS A 83 5.45 -0.15 -8.23
C CYS A 83 4.78 -0.91 -9.38
N ASN A 84 4.97 -2.22 -9.42
CA ASN A 84 4.20 -3.13 -10.27
C ASN A 84 2.81 -3.38 -9.67
N SER A 85 2.73 -3.46 -8.34
CA SER A 85 1.50 -3.69 -7.61
C SER A 85 1.57 -3.18 -6.17
N ILE A 86 0.40 -2.93 -5.58
CA ILE A 86 0.20 -2.74 -4.14
C ILE A 86 -0.92 -3.69 -3.72
N THR A 87 -0.63 -4.60 -2.81
CA THR A 87 -1.64 -5.49 -2.24
C THR A 87 -2.07 -4.99 -0.87
N ARG A 88 -3.38 -4.77 -0.69
CA ARG A 88 -3.99 -4.48 0.60
C ARG A 88 -4.57 -5.75 1.20
N ILE A 89 -4.19 -6.04 2.44
CA ILE A 89 -4.69 -7.19 3.21
C ILE A 89 -5.48 -6.64 4.39
N ASN A 90 -6.79 -6.89 4.42
CA ASN A 90 -7.69 -6.49 5.51
C ASN A 90 -8.08 -7.75 6.33
N PRO A 91 -7.78 -7.80 7.63
CA PRO A 91 -8.33 -8.85 8.48
C PRO A 91 -9.83 -8.62 8.67
N ILE A 92 -10.60 -9.69 8.49
CA ILE A 92 -12.05 -9.72 8.68
C ILE A 92 -12.42 -10.88 9.60
N ILE A 93 -13.61 -10.79 10.19
CA ILE A 93 -14.19 -11.85 11.01
C ILE A 93 -15.42 -12.35 10.28
N ARG A 94 -15.47 -13.64 9.99
CA ARG A 94 -16.64 -14.28 9.42
C ARG A 94 -17.40 -15.02 10.51
N TYR A 95 -18.71 -14.81 10.50
CA TYR A 95 -19.67 -15.62 11.24
C TYR A 95 -20.24 -16.61 10.23
N GLU A 96 -20.09 -17.90 10.49
CA GLU A 96 -20.83 -18.92 9.74
C GLU A 96 -22.26 -18.89 10.28
N ASP A 97 -23.23 -18.73 9.38
CA ASP A 97 -24.64 -18.91 9.75
C ASP A 97 -24.84 -20.42 9.90
N ASP A 98 -24.89 -20.90 11.14
CA ASP A 98 -25.31 -22.27 11.42
C ASP A 98 -26.81 -22.35 11.06
N ASP A 99 -27.12 -22.96 9.90
CA ASP A 99 -28.49 -23.26 9.46
C ASP A 99 -29.17 -24.36 10.34
N ASP A 100 -28.54 -24.75 11.44
CA ASP A 100 -29.06 -25.71 12.42
C ASP A 100 -29.63 -24.93 13.62
N ASP A 101 -30.92 -25.18 13.93
CA ASP A 101 -31.73 -24.65 15.05
C ASP A 101 -31.18 -25.01 16.45
N ASP A 102 -29.90 -24.75 16.75
CA ASP A 102 -29.32 -24.84 18.09
C ASP A 102 -28.58 -23.53 18.40
N ASP A 103 -28.90 -22.90 19.55
CA ASP A 103 -28.45 -21.59 20.02
C ASP A 103 -26.91 -21.47 20.29
N GLU A 104 -26.06 -22.20 19.58
CA GLU A 104 -24.62 -22.08 19.67
C GLU A 104 -24.16 -20.97 18.71
N THR A 105 -23.89 -19.79 19.27
CA THR A 105 -23.32 -18.67 18.50
C THR A 105 -22.05 -19.15 17.78
N GLY A 106 -22.12 -19.31 16.45
CA GLY A 106 -21.04 -19.82 15.62
C GLY A 106 -19.69 -19.18 15.97
N ILE A 107 -18.66 -20.02 16.13
CA ILE A 107 -17.32 -19.57 16.52
C ILE A 107 -16.75 -18.70 15.38
N PRO A 108 -16.42 -17.43 15.62
CA PRO A 108 -15.91 -16.55 14.58
C PRO A 108 -14.55 -17.06 14.07
N SER A 109 -14.44 -17.20 12.74
CA SER A 109 -13.18 -17.57 12.08
C SER A 109 -12.46 -16.33 11.53
N PRO A 110 -11.14 -16.17 11.81
CA PRO A 110 -10.37 -15.08 11.23
C PRO A 110 -10.12 -15.34 9.74
N GLU A 111 -10.53 -14.39 8.91
CA GLU A 111 -10.31 -14.42 7.46
C GLU A 111 -9.55 -13.15 7.01
N PHE A 112 -9.08 -13.17 5.76
CA PHE A 112 -8.40 -12.02 5.14
C PHE A 112 -9.06 -11.68 3.81
N ASP A 113 -9.48 -10.44 3.68
CA ASP A 113 -9.86 -9.83 2.41
C ASP A 113 -8.61 -9.23 1.75
N ILE A 114 -8.42 -9.53 0.46
CA ILE A 114 -7.20 -9.21 -0.28
C ILE A 114 -7.58 -8.45 -1.56
N GLU A 115 -7.11 -7.21 -1.65
CA GLU A 115 -7.29 -6.35 -2.82
C GLU A 115 -5.93 -6.08 -3.46
N ASN A 116 -5.82 -6.22 -4.77
CA ASN A 116 -4.58 -5.93 -5.49
C ASN A 116 -4.76 -4.76 -6.45
N TYR A 117 -3.87 -3.78 -6.32
CA TYR A 117 -3.89 -2.55 -7.08
C TYR A 117 -2.72 -2.52 -8.08
N PRO A 118 -2.95 -2.22 -9.36
CA PRO A 118 -1.94 -2.37 -10.42
C PRO A 118 -0.89 -1.25 -10.44
N ALA A 119 -1.03 -0.22 -9.61
CA ALA A 119 -0.10 0.90 -9.57
C ALA A 119 -0.22 1.70 -8.27
N PHE A 120 0.80 2.53 -8.02
CA PHE A 120 0.82 3.46 -6.90
C PHE A 120 -0.29 4.51 -7.00
N GLY A 121 -0.94 4.80 -5.88
CA GLY A 121 -2.04 5.77 -5.79
C GLY A 121 -3.45 5.19 -6.00
N TYR A 122 -3.55 3.90 -6.35
CA TYR A 122 -4.81 3.17 -6.26
C TYR A 122 -4.84 2.47 -4.90
N CYS A 123 -5.49 3.13 -3.96
CA CYS A 123 -5.86 2.67 -2.64
C CYS A 123 -7.03 3.55 -2.15
#